data_AF-A0A6C0KPS4-F1
#
_entry.id   AF-A0A6C0KPS4-F1
#
_cell.length_a   1.000
_cell.length_b   1.000
_cell.length_c   1.000
_cell.angle_alpha   90.00
_cell.angle_beta   90.00
_cell.angle_gamma   90.00
#
_symmetry.space_group_name_H-M   'P 1'
#
loop_
_entity.id
_entity.type
_entity.pdbx_description
1 polymer ?
#
loop_
_entity_poly.entity_id
_entity_poly.type
_entity_poly.pdbx_seq_one_letter_code
_entity_poly.pdbx_strand_id
1 'polypeptide(L)' 'MVRQQVPLQQKLLISLFCSILFIILSMPIVYHFTNGIFETLDIHVLGIDGNPTITGLVLHAIVFGLIVLLTMYF' A
#
# COMPACT_ATOMS: atom_id res chain seq x y z
N MET A 1 12.15 -6.68 -30.28
CA MET A 1 12.12 -6.19 -28.88
C MET A 1 13.17 -6.95 -28.08
N VAL A 2 14.31 -6.32 -27.76
CA VAL A 2 15.34 -6.91 -26.89
C VAL A 2 14.89 -6.69 -25.45
N ARG A 3 14.61 -7.77 -24.71
CA ARG A 3 14.20 -7.69 -23.30
C ARG A 3 15.43 -7.35 -22.46
N GLN A 4 15.60 -6.08 -22.07
CA GLN A 4 16.61 -5.71 -21.08
C GLN A 4 16.30 -6.46 -19.77
N GLN A 5 17.22 -7.32 -19.36
CA GLN A 5 17.10 -8.08 -18.12
C GLN A 5 17.57 -7.20 -16.97
N VAL A 6 16.65 -6.84 -16.07
CA VAL A 6 17.02 -6.18 -14.81
C VAL A 6 17.94 -7.13 -14.00
N PRO A 7 19.13 -6.70 -13.57
CA PRO A 7 20.05 -7.53 -12.79
C PRO A 7 19.40 -7.99 -11.48
N LEU A 8 19.81 -9.18 -11.00
CA LEU A 8 19.21 -9.83 -9.82
C LEU A 8 19.25 -8.92 -8.58
N GLN A 9 20.35 -8.20 -8.37
CA GLN A 9 20.50 -7.27 -7.25
C GLN A 9 19.42 -6.18 -7.23
N GLN A 10 19.09 -5.61 -8.39
CA GLN A 10 18.03 -4.61 -8.51
C GLN A 10 16.66 -5.22 -8.25
N LYS A 11 16.38 -6.43 -8.77
CA LYS A 11 15.13 -7.16 -8.49
C LYS A 11 14.94 -7.40 -6.99
N LEU A 12 16.00 -7.81 -6.30
CA LEU A 12 15.97 -8.03 -4.85
C LEU A 12 15.73 -6.73 -4.07
N LEU A 13 16.41 -5.64 -4.46
CA LEU A 13 16.24 -4.34 -3.81
C LEU A 13 14.80 -3.82 -3.97
N ILE A 14 14.24 -3.90 -5.18
CA ILE A 14 12.85 -3.51 -5.47
C ILE A 14 11.87 -4.36 -4.67
N SER A 15 12.09 -5.68 -4.61
CA SER A 15 11.23 -6.61 -3.86
C SER A 15 11.27 -6.33 -2.36
N LEU A 16 12.45 -6.03 -1.81
CA LEU A 16 12.61 -5.65 -0.40
C LEU A 16 11.90 -4.33 -0.10
N PHE A 17 12.08 -3.33 -0.96
CA PHE A 17 11.41 -2.04 -0.81
C PHE A 17 9.89 -2.17 -0.85
N CYS A 18 9.35 -2.94 -1.81
CA CYS A 18 7.91 -3.21 -1.89
C CYS A 18 7.41 -3.95 -0.64
N SER A 19 8.17 -4.91 -0.11
CA SER A 19 7.82 -5.63 1.12
C SER A 19 7.74 -4.69 2.34
N ILE A 20 8.71 -3.78 2.47
CA ILE A 20 8.72 -2.78 3.56
C ILE A 20 7.52 -1.84 3.45
N LEU A 21 7.24 -1.33 2.25
CA LEU A 21 6.07 -0.48 2.01
C LEU A 21 4.77 -1.20 2.34
N PHE A 22 4.64 -2.46 1.93
CA PHE A 22 3.47 -3.27 2.23
C PHE A 22 3.27 -3.43 3.73
N ILE A 23 4.33 -3.72 4.48
CA ILE A 23 4.28 -3.83 5.94
C ILE A 23 3.78 -2.52 6.54
N ILE A 24 4.39 -1.39 6.18
CA ILE A 24 4.02 -0.08 6.72
C ILE A 24 2.55 0.21 6.46
N LEU A 25 2.09 0.08 5.22
CA LEU A 25 0.69 0.36 4.86
C LEU A 25 -0.30 -0.65 5.45
N SER A 26 0.16 -1.86 5.79
CA SER A 26 -0.67 -2.89 6.41
C SER A 26 -0.75 -2.77 7.94
N MET A 27 -0.01 -1.84 8.56
CA MET A 27 -0.04 -1.68 10.01
C MET A 27 -1.38 -1.06 10.48
N PRO A 28 -1.95 -1.52 11.61
CA PRO A 28 -3.18 -0.97 12.17
C PRO A 28 -3.14 0.55 12.36
N ILE A 29 -1.99 1.11 12.73
CA ILE A 29 -1.82 2.55 12.92
C ILE A 29 -2.09 3.36 11.64
N VAL A 30 -1.75 2.81 10.47
CA VAL A 30 -2.01 3.46 9.18
C VAL A 30 -3.49 3.39 8.82
N TYR A 31 -4.17 2.29 9.17
CA TYR A 31 -5.61 2.18 9.05
C TYR A 31 -6.35 3.18 9.95
N HIS A 32 -5.89 3.38 11.20
CA HIS A 32 -6.45 4.42 12.08
C HIS A 32 -6.24 5.82 11.53
N PHE A 33 -5.05 6.11 11.00
CA PHE A 33 -4.73 7.40 10.41
C PHE A 33 -5.60 7.71 9.18
N THR A 34 -5.71 6.75 8.27
CA THR A 34 -6.55 6.89 7.07
C THR A 34 -8.04 6.95 7.42
N ASN A 35 -8.51 6.20 8.42
CA ASN A 35 -9.90 6.29 8.86
C ASN A 35 -10.27 7.73 9.25
N GLY A 36 -9.44 8.42 10.05
CA GLY A 36 -9.70 9.82 10.42
C GLY A 36 -9.70 10.81 9.24
N ILE A 37 -8.97 10.50 8.16
CA ILE A 37 -8.98 11.33 6.94
C ILE A 37 -10.26 11.09 6.13
N PHE A 38 -10.61 9.82 5.95
CA PHE A 38 -11.70 9.39 5.07
C PHE A 38 -13.08 9.38 5.73
N GLU A 39 -13.15 9.51 7.05
CA GLU A 39 -14.40 9.69 7.81
C GLU A 39 -15.17 10.94 7.35
N THR A 40 -14.45 11.99 6.92
CA THR A 40 -15.06 13.20 6.34
C THR A 40 -15.81 12.95 5.03
N LEU A 41 -15.55 11.81 4.37
CA LEU A 41 -16.15 11.40 3.10
C LEU A 41 -17.12 10.22 3.28
N ASP A 42 -17.52 9.89 4.51
CA ASP A 42 -18.38 8.73 4.86
C ASP A 42 -17.78 7.37 4.45
N ILE A 43 -16.45 7.31 4.28
CA ILE A 43 -15.71 6.10 3.94
C ILE A 43 -15.09 5.52 5.21
N HIS A 44 -15.66 4.42 5.69
CA HIS A 44 -15.21 3.72 6.88
C HIS A 44 -14.13 2.69 6.55
N VAL A 45 -12.89 3.00 6.92
CA VAL A 45 -11.72 2.14 6.71
C VAL A 45 -11.60 1.12 7.85
N LEU A 46 -12.10 1.47 9.03
CA LEU A 46 -12.18 0.61 10.21
C LEU A 46 -13.64 0.32 10.59
N GLY A 47 -13.88 -0.90 11.08
CA GLY A 47 -15.13 -1.29 11.70
C GLY A 47 -15.20 -0.82 13.16
N ILE A 48 -16.37 -1.02 13.78
CA ILE A 48 -16.63 -0.63 15.18
C ILE A 48 -15.63 -1.27 16.16
N ASP A 49 -15.14 -2.47 15.85
CA ASP A 49 -14.17 -3.21 16.67
C ASP A 49 -12.71 -2.77 16.43
N GLY A 50 -12.45 -1.76 15.58
CA GLY A 50 -11.11 -1.33 15.21
C GLY A 50 -10.42 -2.24 14.19
N ASN A 51 -11.13 -3.22 13.63
CA ASN A 51 -10.62 -4.09 12.57
C ASN A 51 -10.76 -3.42 11.19
N PRO A 52 -9.83 -3.68 10.25
CA PRO A 52 -9.95 -3.17 8.89
C PRO A 52 -11.20 -3.73 8.19
N THR A 53 -11.98 -2.85 7.56
CA THR A 53 -13.10 -3.26 6.70
C THR A 53 -12.57 -3.78 5.36
N ILE A 54 -13.40 -4.50 4.62
CA ILE A 54 -13.06 -4.88 3.23
C ILE A 54 -12.81 -3.62 2.38
N THR A 55 -13.60 -2.57 2.58
CA THR A 55 -13.39 -1.26 1.93
C THR A 55 -12.03 -0.67 2.29
N GLY A 56 -11.66 -0.69 3.57
CA GLY A 56 -10.37 -0.22 4.03
C GLY A 56 -9.19 -1.00 3.45
N LEU A 57 -9.32 -2.33 3.36
CA LEU A 57 -8.33 -3.20 2.73
C LEU A 57 -8.16 -2.89 1.25
N VAL A 58 -9.27 -2.74 0.50
CA VAL A 58 -9.22 -2.40 -0.93
C VAL A 58 -8.58 -1.02 -1.14
N LEU A 59 -8.92 -0.05 -0.30
CA LEU A 59 -8.33 1.29 -0.35
C LEU A 59 -6.82 1.24 -0.13
N HIS A 60 -6.34 0.51 0.88
CA HIS A 60 -4.90 0.37 1.13
C HIS A 60 -4.18 -0.41 0.03
N ALA A 61 -4.82 -1.40 -0.59
CA ALA A 61 -4.27 -2.12 -1.72
C ALA A 61 -4.10 -1.20 -2.95
N ILE A 62 -5.08 -0.33 -3.23
CA ILE A 62 -4.99 0.67 -4.30
C ILE A 62 -3.86 1.66 -4.01
N VAL A 63 -3.79 2.21 -2.79
CA VAL A 63 -2.74 3.16 -2.38
C VAL A 63 -1.35 2.52 -2.49
N PHE A 64 -1.18 1.29 -2.01
CA PHE A 64 0.07 0.54 -2.16
C PHE A 64 0.45 0.39 -3.64
N GLY A 65 -0.48 -0.04 -4.48
CA GLY A 65 -0.25 -0.18 -5.92
C GLY A 65 0.16 1.13 -6.59
N LEU A 66 -0.47 2.25 -6.24
CA LEU A 66 -0.13 3.58 -6.74
C LEU A 66 1.27 4.02 -6.31
N ILE A 67 1.66 3.78 -5.05
CA ILE A 67 3.00 4.12 -4.56
C ILE A 67 4.07 3.28 -5.27
N VAL A 68 3.83 1.98 -5.44
CA VAL A 68 4.75 1.10 -6.18
C VAL A 68 4.90 1.56 -7.64
N LEU A 69 3.78 1.87 -8.30
CA LEU A 69 3.78 2.38 -9.67
C LEU A 69 4.58 3.69 -9.77
N LEU A 70 4.34 4.63 -8.85
CA LEU A 70 5.05 5.91 -8.79
C LEU A 70 6.55 5.71 -8.60
N THR A 71 6.94 4.79 -7.71
CA THR A 71 8.34 4.47 -7.44
C THR A 71 9.03 3.83 -8.66
N MET A 72 8.28 3.12 -9.51
CA MET A 72 8.82 2.56 -10.76
C MET A 72 8.86 3.56 -11.91
N TYR A 73 8.01 4.59 -11.84
CA TYR A 73 7.94 5.63 -12.85
C TYR A 73 9.04 6.69 -12.67
N PHE A 74 9.40 7.00 -11.43
CA PHE A 74 10.47 7.93 -11.06
C PHE A 74 11.82 7.22 -10.93
#